data_AF-A0AAV7JHP4-F1
#
_entry.id   AF-A0AAV7JHP4-F1
#
_cell.length_a   1.000
_cell.length_b   1.000
_cell.length_c   1.000
_cell.angle_alpha   90.00
_cell.angle_beta   90.00
_cell.angle_gamma   90.00
#
_symmetry.space_group_name_H-M   'P 1'
#
loop_
_entity.id
_entity.type
_entity.pdbx_description
1 polymer ?
#
loop_
_entity_poly.entity_id
_entity_poly.type
_entity_poly.pdbx_seq_one_letter_code
_entity_poly.pdbx_strand_id
1 'polypeptide(L)'
;MPENPPELKHAWIRALHREDIDRLKVVNVCIKHFREEDVEYFHKVPNGDGTFTSVPRDKLKLKEGAIPCLLPGCPSYYSSTSTSKRIRLSYESKEKEMLNQPFSLV
;
A
#
# COMPACT_ATOMS: atom_id res chain seq x y z
N MET A 1 -1.15 -13.69 3.56
CA MET A 1 -2.38 -13.17 4.21
C MET A 1 -2.02 -12.76 5.63
N PRO A 2 -2.56 -11.66 6.15
CA PRO A 2 -2.30 -11.27 7.53
C PRO A 2 -2.88 -12.32 8.49
N GLU A 3 -2.23 -12.56 9.62
CA GLU A 3 -2.74 -13.35 10.77
C GLU A 3 -3.90 -12.63 11.50
N ASN A 4 -4.58 -11.71 10.80
CA ASN A 4 -5.61 -10.79 11.28
C ASN A 4 -6.95 -11.50 11.50
N PRO A 5 -7.95 -10.82 12.12
CA PRO A 5 -9.25 -11.40 12.41
C PRO A 5 -9.87 -12.17 11.23
N PRO A 6 -10.62 -13.25 11.51
CA PRO A 6 -11.18 -14.13 10.50
C PRO A 6 -12.01 -13.37 9.46
N GLU A 7 -12.65 -12.26 9.85
CA GLU A 7 -13.42 -11.41 8.94
C GLU A 7 -12.60 -10.76 7.81
N LEU A 8 -11.40 -10.26 8.12
CA LEU A 8 -10.52 -9.66 7.11
C LEU A 8 -10.03 -10.72 6.12
N LYS A 9 -9.76 -11.93 6.62
CA LYS A 9 -9.43 -13.09 5.78
C LYS A 9 -10.56 -13.40 4.80
N HIS A 10 -11.82 -13.45 5.25
CA HIS A 10 -12.97 -13.66 4.35
C HIS A 10 -13.15 -12.51 3.35
N ALA A 11 -12.90 -11.27 3.77
CA ALA A 11 -12.95 -10.12 2.87
C ALA A 11 -11.90 -10.22 1.75
N TRP A 12 -10.69 -10.68 2.06
CA TRP A 12 -9.63 -10.91 1.07
C TRP A 12 -9.98 -12.05 0.10
N ILE A 13 -10.52 -13.16 0.60
CA ILE A 13 -10.93 -14.31 -0.24
C ILE A 13 -12.00 -13.85 -1.24
N ARG A 14 -13.04 -13.15 -0.74
CA ARG A 14 -14.10 -12.59 -1.59
C ARG A 14 -13.53 -11.61 -2.61
N ALA A 15 -12.67 -10.70 -2.19
CA ALA A 15 -12.11 -9.68 -3.07
C ALA A 15 -11.26 -10.28 -4.20
N LEU A 16 -10.49 -11.32 -3.94
CA LEU A 16 -9.60 -11.92 -4.95
C LEU A 16 -10.34 -12.78 -5.99
N HIS A 17 -11.61 -13.14 -5.75
CA HIS A 17 -12.48 -13.89 -6.68
C HIS A 17 -11.80 -15.13 -7.31
N ARG A 18 -11.00 -15.86 -6.53
CA ARG A 18 -10.20 -16.98 -7.02
C ARG A 18 -10.59 -18.25 -6.28
N GLU A 19 -11.05 -19.25 -7.02
CA GLU A 19 -11.69 -20.46 -6.47
C GLU A 19 -10.73 -21.41 -5.73
N ASP A 20 -9.44 -21.35 -6.03
CA ASP A 20 -8.40 -22.20 -5.42
C ASP A 20 -7.75 -21.58 -4.18
N ILE A 21 -8.12 -20.35 -3.79
CA ILE A 21 -7.54 -19.66 -2.63
C ILE A 21 -7.68 -20.46 -1.34
N ASP A 22 -8.83 -21.10 -1.13
CA ASP A 22 -9.08 -21.86 0.09
C ASP A 22 -8.21 -23.13 0.20
N ARG A 23 -7.65 -23.59 -0.93
CA ARG A 23 -6.73 -24.75 -0.99
C ARG A 23 -5.27 -24.35 -0.76
N LEU A 24 -4.94 -23.07 -0.88
CA LEU A 24 -3.59 -22.55 -0.73
C LEU A 24 -3.28 -22.27 0.74
N LYS A 25 -2.24 -22.93 1.27
CA LYS A 25 -1.77 -22.68 2.66
C LYS A 25 -1.27 -21.25 2.86
N VAL A 26 -0.69 -20.65 1.81
CA VAL A 26 -0.15 -19.30 1.84
C VAL A 26 -0.59 -18.57 0.57
N VAL A 27 -1.22 -17.42 0.74
CA VAL A 27 -1.60 -16.53 -0.36
C VAL A 27 -0.87 -15.20 -0.18
N ASN A 28 -0.04 -14.88 -1.17
CA ASN A 28 0.70 -13.62 -1.24
C ASN A 28 0.08 -12.73 -2.30
N VAL A 29 -0.19 -11.48 -1.95
CA VAL A 29 -0.78 -10.47 -2.83
C VAL A 29 0.20 -9.31 -2.92
N CYS A 30 0.57 -8.92 -4.14
CA CYS A 30 1.46 -7.79 -4.36
C CYS A 30 0.79 -6.46 -3.95
N ILE A 31 1.56 -5.51 -3.43
CA ILE A 31 1.06 -4.17 -3.01
C ILE A 31 0.31 -3.42 -4.12
N LYS A 32 0.59 -3.72 -5.39
CA LYS A 32 -0.09 -3.15 -6.57
C LYS A 32 -1.59 -3.44 -6.63
N HIS A 33 -2.07 -4.40 -5.84
CA HIS A 33 -3.48 -4.75 -5.75
C HIS A 33 -4.25 -3.92 -4.71
N PHE A 34 -3.56 -3.06 -3.97
CA PHE A 34 -4.11 -2.16 -2.96
C PHE A 34 -4.04 -0.73 -3.45
N ARG A 35 -4.89 0.14 -2.89
CA ARG A 35 -4.81 1.58 -3.18
C ARG A 35 -3.58 2.16 -2.52
N GLU A 36 -3.08 3.27 -3.04
CA GLU A 36 -1.95 3.97 -2.42
C GLU A 36 -2.30 4.43 -1.00
N GLU A 37 -3.56 4.80 -0.75
CA GLU A 37 -4.03 5.17 0.59
C GLU A 37 -4.01 4.01 1.59
N ASP A 38 -4.00 2.76 1.13
CA ASP A 38 -4.02 1.56 1.98
C ASP A 38 -2.60 1.08 2.34
N VAL A 39 -1.57 1.69 1.74
CA VAL A 39 -0.16 1.30 1.93
C VAL A 39 0.56 2.36 2.78
N GLU A 40 1.21 1.91 3.84
CA GLU A 40 2.06 2.72 4.69
C GLU A 40 3.49 2.77 4.13
N TYR A 41 3.83 3.88 3.46
CA TYR A 41 5.16 4.13 2.89
C TYR A 41 6.14 4.78 3.87
N PHE A 42 5.65 5.38 4.95
CA PHE A 42 6.46 6.14 5.90
C PHE A 42 6.14 5.75 7.35
N HIS A 43 7.18 5.72 8.18
CA HIS A 43 7.08 5.73 9.64
C HIS A 43 6.93 7.17 10.13
N LYS A 44 6.07 7.39 11.11
CA LYS A 44 6.05 8.64 11.87
C LYS A 44 6.92 8.48 13.11
N VAL A 45 8.02 9.21 13.18
CA VAL A 45 8.93 9.22 14.33
C VAL A 45 8.69 10.51 15.12
N PRO A 46 8.36 10.44 16.42
CA PRO A 46 8.23 11.65 17.23
C PRO A 46 9.60 12.29 17.44
N ASN A 47 9.65 13.60 17.24
CA ASN A 47 10.79 14.44 17.56
C ASN A 47 10.68 14.91 19.02
N GLY A 48 11.80 15.28 19.64
CA GLY A 48 11.82 15.80 21.01
C GLY A 48 10.93 17.04 21.22
N ASP A 49 10.68 17.80 20.15
CA ASP A 49 9.87 19.02 20.13
C ASP A 49 8.35 18.76 19.96
N GLY A 50 7.92 17.49 19.98
CA GLY A 50 6.51 17.10 19.80
C GLY A 50 6.02 17.08 18.35
N THR A 51 6.90 17.37 17.38
CA THR A 51 6.64 17.20 15.95
C THR A 51 6.89 15.77 15.49
N PHE A 52 6.43 15.39 14.28
CA PHE A 52 6.68 14.06 13.72
C PHE A 52 7.47 14.16 12.41
N THR A 53 8.55 13.38 12.31
CA THR A 53 9.30 13.22 11.06
C THR A 53 8.81 11.98 10.31
N SER A 54 8.57 12.13 9.01
CA SER A 54 8.20 11.01 8.13
C SER A 54 9.46 10.36 7.57
N VAL A 55 9.74 9.13 8.00
CA VAL A 55 10.90 8.35 7.53
C VAL A 55 10.42 7.25 6.59
N PRO A 56 10.95 7.10 5.36
CA PRO A 56 10.53 6.05 4.45
C PRO A 56 10.77 4.66 5.07
N ARG A 57 9.81 3.74 4.90
CA ARG A 57 9.98 2.35 5.35
C ARG A 57 10.83 1.58 4.35
N ASP A 58 11.74 0.75 4.86
CA ASP A 58 12.46 -0.24 4.05
C ASP A 58 11.49 -1.34 3.53
N LYS A 59 10.54 -1.73 4.37
CA LYS A 59 9.46 -2.67 4.03
C LYS A 59 8.11 -1.99 4.13
N LEU A 60 7.41 -1.93 3.01
CA LEU A 60 6.04 -1.42 2.93
C LEU A 60 5.11 -2.30 3.74
N LYS A 61 4.17 -1.67 4.44
CA LYS A 61 3.15 -2.35 5.24
C LYS A 61 1.78 -1.92 4.75
N LEU A 62 0.81 -2.82 4.84
CA LEU A 62 -0.59 -2.46 4.64
C LEU A 62 -1.16 -1.87 5.91
N LYS A 63 -2.02 -0.85 5.74
CA LYS A 63 -2.86 -0.37 6.83
C LYS A 63 -3.74 -1.50 7.36
N GLU A 64 -4.13 -1.37 8.62
CA GLU A 64 -5.05 -2.30 9.23
C GLU A 64 -6.40 -2.29 8.50
N GLY A 65 -6.94 -3.47 8.19
CA GLY A 65 -8.20 -3.60 7.45
C GLY A 65 -8.11 -3.39 5.94
N ALA A 66 -6.92 -3.12 5.38
CA ALA A 66 -6.75 -2.97 3.92
C ALA A 66 -7.18 -4.25 3.18
N ILE A 67 -7.94 -4.10 2.10
CA ILE A 67 -8.45 -5.20 1.25
C ILE A 67 -7.99 -4.95 -0.19
N PRO A 68 -7.52 -5.98 -0.93
CA PRO A 68 -7.14 -5.81 -2.31
C PRO A 68 -8.36 -5.41 -3.15
N CYS A 69 -8.23 -4.38 -3.98
CA CYS A 69 -9.33 -3.89 -4.83
C CYS A 69 -8.90 -3.57 -6.27
N LEU A 70 -7.60 -3.58 -6.57
CA LEU A 70 -7.05 -3.37 -7.91
C LEU A 70 -6.70 -4.74 -8.51
N LEU A 71 -7.57 -5.28 -9.35
CA LEU A 71 -7.38 -6.61 -9.95
C LEU A 71 -7.28 -6.49 -11.47
N PRO A 72 -6.05 -6.26 -12.00
CA PRO A 72 -5.86 -6.11 -13.43
C PRO A 72 -6.27 -7.40 -14.16
N GLY A 73 -7.14 -7.28 -15.17
CA GLY A 73 -7.66 -8.42 -15.93
C GLY A 73 -9.00 -8.96 -15.44
N CYS A 74 -9.52 -8.51 -14.29
CA CYS A 74 -10.90 -8.76 -13.89
C CYS A 74 -11.85 -7.73 -14.53
N PRO A 75 -13.12 -8.12 -14.79
CA PRO A 75 -14.15 -7.18 -15.23
C PRO A 75 -14.25 -5.93 -14.34
N SER A 76 -14.60 -4.78 -14.93
CA SER A 76 -14.63 -3.48 -14.23
C SER A 76 -15.57 -3.42 -13.03
N TYR A 77 -16.56 -4.30 -12.96
CA TYR A 77 -17.45 -4.41 -11.79
C TYR A 77 -16.79 -5.17 -10.61
N TYR A 78 -15.69 -5.87 -10.84
CA TYR A 78 -14.88 -6.54 -9.81
C TYR A 78 -13.61 -5.77 -9.43
N SER A 79 -13.11 -4.88 -10.30
CA SER A 79 -11.94 -4.06 -10.03
C SER A 79 -12.37 -2.61 -9.86
N SER A 80 -12.13 -2.03 -8.69
CA SER A 80 -12.26 -0.58 -8.53
C SER A 80 -11.17 0.06 -9.37
N THR A 81 -11.46 0.55 -10.58
CA THR A 81 -10.46 1.25 -11.39
C THR A 81 -10.13 2.57 -10.71
N SER A 82 -9.17 2.56 -9.78
CA SER A 82 -8.41 3.77 -9.51
C SER A 82 -7.69 4.06 -10.80
N THR A 83 -8.06 5.14 -11.48
CA THR A 83 -7.27 5.76 -12.53
C THR A 83 -5.98 6.27 -11.89
N SER A 84 -5.10 5.36 -11.48
CA SER A 84 -3.73 5.67 -11.16
C SER A 84 -3.06 5.96 -12.50
N LYS A 85 -2.90 7.25 -12.79
CA LYS A 85 -1.85 7.72 -13.70
C LYS A 85 -0.62 6.88 -13.38
N ARG A 86 -0.03 6.20 -14.38
CA ARG A 86 1.25 5.52 -14.20
C ARG A 86 2.29 6.57 -13.82
N ILE A 87 2.38 6.87 -12.55
CA ILE A 87 3.45 7.67 -12.01
C ILE A 87 4.62 6.69 -11.88
N ARG A 88 5.43 6.64 -12.94
CA ARG A 88 6.72 5.98 -12.92
C ARG A 88 7.67 6.86 -12.10
N LEU A 89 7.45 6.96 -10.79
CA LEU A 89 8.44 7.55 -9.89
C LEU A 89 9.48 6.47 -9.61
N SER A 90 10.59 6.52 -10.36
CA SER A 90 11.81 5.85 -9.90
C SER A 90 12.21 6.46 -8.56
N TYR A 91 12.81 5.66 -7.70
CA TYR A 91 13.34 6.10 -6.40
C TYR A 91 14.22 7.37 -6.54
N GLU A 92 15.02 7.44 -7.62
CA GLU A 92 15.83 8.60 -8.01
C GLU A 92 15.02 9.89 -8.22
N SER A 93 13.77 9.81 -8.68
CA SER A 93 12.93 11.00 -8.88
C SER A 93 12.51 11.62 -7.55
N LYS A 94 12.27 10.80 -6.52
CA LYS A 94 11.98 11.30 -5.17
C LYS A 94 13.24 11.84 -4.49
N GLU A 95 14.39 11.19 -4.67
CA GLU A 95 15.68 11.66 -4.13
C GLU A 95 16.05 13.05 -4.66
N LYS A 96 15.88 13.29 -5.97
CA LYS A 96 16.13 14.60 -6.58
C LYS A 96 15.14 15.66 -6.13
N GLU A 97 13.89 15.31 -5.86
CA GLU A 97 12.89 16.23 -5.30
C GLU A 97 13.22 16.59 -3.85
N MET A 98 13.72 15.63 -3.06
CA MET A 98 14.16 15.82 -1.66
C MET A 98 15.43 16.68 -1.55
N LEU A 99 16.34 16.60 -2.52
CA LEU A 99 17.57 17.41 -2.53
C LEU A 99 17.35 18.87 -2.95
N ASN A 100 16.23 19.17 -3.63
CA ASN A 100 15.97 20.48 -4.23
C ASN A 100 15.02 21.37 -3.41
N GLN A 101 14.70 20.98 -2.18
CA GLN A 101 13.96 21.83 -1.25
C GLN A 101 14.94 22.86 -0.66
N PRO A 102 14.76 24.18 -0.89
CA PRO A 102 15.62 25.18 -0.27
C PRO A 102 15.42 25.11 1.25
N PHE A 103 16.51 24.88 1.98
CA PHE A 103 16.55 25.00 3.43
C PHE A 103 16.23 26.46 3.78
N SER A 104 14.99 26.73 4.15
CA SER A 104 14.57 28.04 4.66
C SER A 104 15.19 28.23 6.04
N LEU A 105 16.33 28.91 6.10
CA LEU A 105 16.88 29.44 7.34
C LEU A 105 16.00 30.60 7.81
N VAL A 106 15.27 30.38 8.90
CA VAL A 106 14.77 31.43 9.82
C VAL A 106 14.91 30.92 11.24
#